data_AF-A0A060YX04-F1
#
_entry.id   AF-A0A060YX04-F1
#
_cell.length_a   1.000
_cell.length_b   1.000
_cell.length_c   1.000
_cell.angle_alpha   90.00
_cell.angle_beta   90.00
_cell.angle_gamma   90.00
#
_symmetry.space_group_name_H-M   'P 1'
#
loop_
_entity.id
_entity.type
_entity.pdbx_description
1 polymer ?
#
loop_
_entity_poly.entity_id
_entity_poly.type
_entity_poly.pdbx_seq_one_letter_code
_entity_poly.pdbx_strand_id
1 'polypeptide(L)'
;MTEGYGDQPFHSGCVEVSLEGSSTCFLPQCSSTSQEPHHTEPYVPPETSEERKQKWEQGQADYMGMDSFDNIQKKLDAFLK
;
A
#
# COMPACT_ATOMS: atom_id res chain seq x y z
N MET A 1 -6.28 -29.95 -27.72
CA MET A 1 -5.46 -28.93 -27.04
C MET A 1 -6.41 -27.97 -26.34
N THR A 2 -6.96 -28.38 -25.21
CA THR A 2 -7.81 -27.52 -24.36
C THR A 2 -7.49 -27.93 -22.93
N GLU A 3 -6.35 -27.46 -22.44
CA GLU A 3 -5.95 -27.68 -21.06
C GLU A 3 -6.42 -26.49 -20.24
N GLY A 4 -7.35 -26.77 -19.32
CA GLY A 4 -8.05 -25.80 -18.49
C GLY A 4 -7.11 -25.17 -17.47
N TYR A 5 -6.73 -23.92 -17.71
CA TYR A 5 -6.16 -23.03 -16.71
C TYR A 5 -7.31 -22.22 -16.11
N GLY A 6 -7.74 -22.58 -14.91
CA GLY A 6 -8.82 -21.87 -14.22
C GLY A 6 -9.40 -22.57 -13.00
N ASP A 7 -9.11 -23.85 -12.79
CA ASP A 7 -9.69 -24.63 -11.69
C ASP A 7 -8.78 -24.73 -10.45
N GLN A 8 -7.61 -24.06 -10.44
CA GLN A 8 -6.79 -24.05 -9.23
C GLN A 8 -7.32 -23.01 -8.24
N PRO A 9 -7.82 -23.42 -7.06
CA PRO A 9 -8.09 -22.49 -5.99
C PRO A 9 -6.77 -21.83 -5.58
N PHE A 10 -6.77 -20.50 -5.48
CA PHE A 10 -5.68 -19.84 -4.78
C PHE A 10 -5.80 -20.22 -3.30
N HIS A 11 -4.84 -20.98 -2.80
CA HIS A 11 -4.67 -21.11 -1.36
C HIS A 11 -4.12 -19.77 -0.85
N SER A 12 -4.99 -18.76 -0.69
CA SER A 12 -4.71 -17.66 0.23
C SER A 12 -4.54 -18.34 1.57
N GLY A 13 -3.31 -18.43 2.07
CA GLY A 13 -2.91 -19.27 3.20
C GLY A 13 -3.54 -18.85 4.52
N CYS A 14 -4.85 -18.97 4.64
CA CYS A 14 -5.54 -19.11 5.91
C CYS A 14 -5.55 -20.61 6.22
N VAL A 15 -4.52 -21.08 6.93
CA VAL A 15 -4.63 -22.36 7.64
C VAL A 15 -5.80 -22.24 8.60
N GLU A 16 -6.87 -22.97 8.31
CA GLU A 16 -8.01 -23.12 9.20
C GLU A 16 -7.52 -23.92 10.42
N VAL A 17 -7.16 -23.23 11.50
CA VAL A 17 -7.07 -23.86 12.81
C VAL A 17 -8.50 -24.15 13.23
N SER A 18 -8.89 -25.43 13.22
CA SER A 18 -10.17 -25.88 13.75
C SER A 18 -10.28 -25.47 15.23
N LEU A 19 -10.92 -24.33 15.50
CA LEU A 19 -11.39 -24.00 16.84
C LEU A 19 -12.73 -24.70 17.06
N GLU A 20 -12.63 -25.95 17.49
CA GLU A 20 -13.72 -26.57 18.24
C GLU A 20 -13.93 -25.79 19.54
N GLY A 21 -15.02 -25.02 19.58
CA GLY A 21 -15.66 -24.59 20.82
C GLY A 21 -15.01 -23.44 21.57
N SER A 22 -15.12 -22.21 21.07
CA SER A 22 -15.33 -21.07 21.97
C SER A 22 -15.96 -19.90 21.24
N SER A 23 -17.26 -19.73 21.51
CA SER A 23 -18.03 -18.53 21.21
C SER A 23 -17.41 -17.33 21.92
N THR A 24 -16.49 -16.66 21.25
CA THR A 24 -16.07 -15.30 21.61
C THR A 24 -15.80 -14.55 20.30
N CYS A 25 -16.81 -13.81 19.85
CA CYS A 25 -16.59 -12.74 18.89
C CYS A 25 -15.75 -11.67 19.60
N PHE A 26 -14.43 -11.83 19.57
CA PHE A 26 -13.51 -10.77 19.91
C PHE A 26 -13.68 -9.68 18.84
N LEU A 27 -14.48 -8.67 19.19
CA LEU A 27 -14.49 -7.39 18.51
C LEU A 27 -13.04 -6.94 18.36
N PRO A 28 -12.57 -6.54 17.16
CA PRO A 28 -11.31 -5.83 17.07
C PRO A 28 -11.49 -4.56 17.87
N GLN A 29 -10.81 -4.51 19.01
CA GLN A 29 -10.67 -3.32 19.81
C GLN A 29 -10.04 -2.27 18.89
N CYS A 30 -10.86 -1.30 18.45
CA CYS A 30 -10.41 -0.02 17.94
C CYS A 30 -9.71 0.70 19.11
N SER A 31 -8.50 0.27 19.42
CA SER A 31 -7.52 1.13 20.05
C SER A 31 -7.05 2.07 18.94
N SER A 32 -7.74 3.22 18.85
CA SER A 32 -7.17 4.44 18.31
C SER A 32 -5.88 4.73 19.07
N THR A 33 -4.78 4.15 18.63
CA THR A 33 -3.47 4.67 18.96
C THR A 33 -3.30 5.91 18.11
N SER A 34 -3.66 7.06 18.70
CA SER A 34 -3.02 8.34 18.37
C SER A 34 -1.52 8.14 18.55
N GLN A 35 -0.88 7.66 17.49
CA GLN A 35 0.54 7.79 17.30
C GLN A 35 0.64 8.61 16.03
N GLU A 36 0.74 9.94 16.22
CA GLU A 36 1.49 10.76 15.29
C GLU A 36 2.79 10.01 15.01
N PRO A 37 3.02 9.48 13.80
CA PRO A 37 4.37 9.17 13.44
C PRO A 37 5.02 10.54 13.30
N HIS A 38 5.84 10.91 14.26
CA HIS A 38 6.88 11.91 14.04
C HIS A 38 7.61 11.47 12.78
N HIS A 39 7.22 12.08 11.66
CA HIS A 39 7.82 11.89 10.36
C HIS A 39 9.21 12.49 10.49
N THR A 40 10.12 11.71 11.05
CA THR A 40 11.54 11.89 10.83
C THR A 40 11.72 11.44 9.39
N GLU A 41 11.28 12.28 8.45
CA GLU A 41 11.56 12.09 7.04
C GLU A 41 13.08 12.01 6.96
N PRO A 42 13.66 10.85 6.62
CA PRO A 42 15.07 10.82 6.31
C PRO A 42 15.27 11.88 5.24
N TYR A 43 16.22 12.79 5.43
CA TYR A 43 16.59 13.73 4.38
C TYR A 43 17.11 12.90 3.20
N VAL A 44 16.19 12.49 2.32
CA VAL A 44 16.51 11.78 1.10
C VAL A 44 17.03 12.86 0.16
N PRO A 45 18.26 12.74 -0.37
CA PRO A 45 18.71 13.62 -1.42
C PRO A 45 17.63 13.72 -2.50
N PRO A 46 17.36 14.92 -3.05
CA PRO A 46 16.32 15.07 -4.06
C PRO A 46 16.63 14.12 -5.21
N GLU A 47 15.82 13.07 -5.33
CA GLU A 47 16.02 12.09 -6.39
C GLU A 47 15.83 12.76 -7.74
N THR A 48 16.63 12.34 -8.72
CA THR A 48 16.47 12.87 -10.07
C THR A 48 15.12 12.45 -10.63
N SER A 49 14.59 13.24 -11.58
CA SER A 49 13.30 12.92 -12.19
C SER A 49 13.28 11.56 -12.91
N GLU A 50 14.44 11.09 -13.38
CA GLU A 50 14.58 9.78 -14.03
C GLU A 50 14.45 8.63 -13.04
N GLU A 51 15.14 8.69 -11.90
CA GLU A 51 15.07 7.66 -10.86
C GLU A 51 13.64 7.53 -10.30
N ARG A 52 12.98 8.66 -10.08
CA ARG A 52 11.55 8.68 -9.71
C ARG A 52 10.69 7.99 -10.76
N LYS A 53 10.88 8.31 -12.04
CA LYS A 53 10.11 7.69 -13.13
C LYS A 53 10.30 6.16 -13.16
N GLN A 54 11.52 5.67 -12.95
CA GLN A 54 11.79 4.24 -12.90
C GLN A 54 11.04 3.55 -11.75
N LYS A 55 10.95 4.18 -10.58
CA LYS A 55 10.16 3.65 -9.45
C LYS A 55 8.67 3.55 -9.78
N TRP A 56 8.12 4.54 -10.49
CA TRP A 56 6.74 4.48 -11.00
C TRP A 56 6.52 3.31 -11.95
N GLU A 57 7.40 3.10 -12.92
CA GLU A 57 7.30 2.01 -13.90
C GLU A 57 7.40 0.63 -13.24
N GLN A 58 8.12 0.54 -12.12
CA GLN A 58 8.23 -0.68 -11.31
C GLN A 58 7.11 -0.84 -10.28
N GLY A 59 6.18 0.12 -10.18
CA GLY A 59 5.08 0.10 -9.20
C GLY A 59 5.49 0.47 -7.77
N GLN A 60 6.68 1.03 -7.57
CA GLN A 60 7.24 1.44 -6.28
C GLN A 60 7.22 2.96 -6.07
N ALA A 61 6.18 3.64 -6.58
CA ALA A 61 6.01 5.07 -6.37
C ALA A 61 5.82 5.42 -4.89
N ASP A 62 6.32 6.59 -4.48
CA ASP A 62 6.21 7.08 -3.11
C ASP A 62 4.87 7.78 -2.87
N TYR A 63 3.82 6.99 -2.68
CA TYR A 63 2.45 7.49 -2.52
C TYR A 63 2.23 8.33 -1.26
N MET A 64 3.08 8.22 -0.23
CA MET A 64 2.94 8.95 1.04
C MET A 64 3.90 10.12 1.20
N GLY A 65 4.83 10.32 0.26
CA GLY A 65 5.78 11.43 0.28
C GLY A 65 5.76 12.23 -1.02
N MET A 66 6.85 12.17 -1.78
CA MET A 66 7.10 13.04 -2.94
C MET A 66 6.09 12.84 -4.08
N ASP A 67 5.54 11.64 -4.20
CA ASP A 67 4.57 11.23 -5.21
C ASP A 67 3.15 11.12 -4.67
N SER A 68 2.90 11.75 -3.53
CA SER A 68 1.55 11.94 -2.99
C SER A 68 0.64 12.68 -3.97
N PHE A 69 -0.65 12.39 -3.85
CA PHE A 69 -1.69 13.00 -4.69
C PHE A 69 -1.67 14.54 -4.60
N ASP A 70 -1.49 15.10 -3.40
CA ASP A 70 -1.43 16.55 -3.21
C ASP A 70 -0.30 17.20 -4.02
N ASN A 71 0.86 16.53 -4.11
CA ASN A 71 2.00 17.02 -4.86
C ASN A 71 1.77 16.93 -6.37
N ILE A 72 1.11 15.87 -6.83
CA ILE A 72 0.72 15.70 -8.24
C ILE A 72 -0.32 16.77 -8.62
N GLN A 73 -1.34 16.98 -7.79
CA GLN A 73 -2.38 17.98 -8.02
C GLN A 73 -1.79 19.38 -8.09
N LYS A 74 -0.94 19.78 -7.14
CA LYS A 74 -0.26 21.09 -7.14
C LYS A 74 0.54 21.32 -8.42
N LYS A 75 1.23 20.29 -8.93
CA LYS A 75 1.94 20.38 -10.21
C LYS A 75 0.96 20.64 -11.35
N LEU A 76 -0.12 19.86 -11.45
CA LEU A 76 -1.14 20.04 -12.50
C LEU A 76 -1.78 21.44 -12.44
N ASP A 77 -2.12 21.92 -11.26
CA ASP A 77 -2.69 23.27 -11.06
C ASP A 77 -1.74 24.39 -11.51
N ALA A 78 -0.43 24.18 -11.38
CA ALA A 78 0.58 25.12 -11.87
C ALA A 78 0.78 25.03 -13.39
N PHE A 79 0.68 23.83 -13.98
CA PHE A 79 0.83 23.61 -15.42
C PHE A 79 -0.40 24.06 -16.23
N LEU A 80 -1.59 23.99 -15.65
CA LEU A 80 -2.86 24.32 -16.33
C LEU A 80 -3.33 25.77 -16.08
N LYS A 81 -2.46 26.60 -15.49
CA LYS A 81 -2.75 28.00 -15.16
C LYS A 81 -2.47 28.95 -16.32
#